data_AF-A0A1X7RWA9-F1
#
_entry.id   AF-A0A1X7RWA9-F1
#
_cell.length_a   1.000
_cell.length_b   1.000
_cell.length_c   1.000
_cell.angle_alpha   90.00
_cell.angle_beta   90.00
_cell.angle_gamma   90.00
#
_symmetry.space_group_name_H-M   'P 1'
#
loop_
_entity.id
_entity.type
_entity.pdbx_description
1 polymer ?
#
loop_
_entity_poly.entity_id
_entity_poly.type
_entity_poly.pdbx_seq_one_letter_code
_entity_poly.pdbx_strand_id
1 'polypeptide(L)'
;MAPLVPSLAQSESKQKFFARLGLNPSDPVHKRVYALMKMEAAQARRRLLESQTSSTAQIHESAWQREVMRVYEDACIETKAVYKFGHDTENRIRPDNWIIRWLLWHVFRYRDYRNKGRPGNAPDGSSGEGDADSTPSDSPTPHGDTSSSDSKTGKESAGGSKRYWDPIREQWQG
;
A
#
# COMPACT_ATOMS: atom_id res chain seq x y z
N MET A 1 9.43 -7.74 27.48
CA MET A 1 8.17 -7.03 27.76
C MET A 1 7.22 -7.29 26.61
N ALA A 2 5.99 -7.68 26.93
CA ALA A 2 4.92 -7.85 25.95
C ALA A 2 4.67 -6.53 25.19
N PRO A 3 4.15 -6.58 23.95
CA PRO A 3 3.87 -5.37 23.19
C PRO A 3 2.81 -4.52 23.91
N LEU A 4 2.99 -3.20 23.89
CA LEU A 4 2.06 -2.25 24.54
C LEU A 4 0.67 -2.29 23.92
N VAL A 5 0.59 -2.65 22.64
CA VAL A 5 -0.65 -2.77 21.89
C VAL A 5 -0.78 -4.19 21.35
N PRO A 6 -1.94 -4.86 21.52
CA PRO A 6 -2.16 -6.21 21.01
C PRO A 6 -1.97 -6.28 19.50
N SER A 7 -1.39 -7.38 19.03
CA SER A 7 -1.15 -7.61 17.61
C SER A 7 -2.45 -7.55 16.81
N LEU A 8 -2.32 -7.07 15.57
CA LEU A 8 -3.41 -7.05 14.61
C LEU A 8 -3.18 -8.15 13.57
N ALA A 9 -4.22 -8.91 13.24
CA ALA A 9 -4.14 -9.92 12.21
C ALA A 9 -3.80 -9.29 10.84
N GLN A 10 -3.04 -10.01 10.01
CA GLN A 10 -2.58 -9.52 8.71
C GLN A 10 -3.75 -9.29 7.72
N SER A 11 -4.85 -10.01 7.86
CA SER A 11 -6.05 -9.83 7.04
C SER A 11 -6.83 -8.55 7.35
N GLU A 12 -6.48 -7.84 8.42
CA GLU A 12 -7.24 -6.68 8.87
C GLU A 12 -7.03 -5.45 8.01
N SER A 13 -8.02 -4.55 8.04
CA SER A 13 -8.00 -3.35 7.22
C SER A 13 -7.02 -2.30 7.73
N LYS A 14 -6.55 -1.44 6.82
CA LYS A 14 -5.78 -0.24 7.15
C LYS A 14 -6.51 0.64 8.18
N GLN A 15 -7.84 0.71 8.14
CA GLN A 15 -8.61 1.50 9.10
C GLN A 15 -8.49 0.96 10.52
N LYS A 16 -8.58 -0.37 10.70
CA LYS A 16 -8.35 -1.00 12.01
C LYS A 16 -6.90 -0.83 12.48
N PHE A 17 -5.94 -0.88 11.56
CA PHE A 17 -4.54 -0.59 11.88
C PHE A 17 -4.34 0.83 12.41
N PHE A 18 -4.92 1.83 11.75
CA PHE A 18 -4.89 3.22 12.21
C PHE A 18 -5.57 3.38 13.57
N ALA A 19 -6.78 2.84 13.73
CA ALA A 19 -7.52 2.89 14.99
C ALA A 19 -6.73 2.23 16.14
N ARG A 20 -6.09 1.08 15.88
CA ARG A 20 -5.28 0.35 16.87
C ARG A 20 -4.07 1.14 17.34
N LEU A 21 -3.49 1.99 16.49
CA LEU A 21 -2.34 2.83 16.80
C LEU A 21 -2.72 4.24 17.25
N GLY A 22 -4.01 4.56 17.35
CA GLY A 22 -4.49 5.91 17.64
C GLY A 22 -4.16 6.93 16.54
N LEU A 23 -3.85 6.47 15.32
CA LEU A 23 -3.53 7.32 14.18
C LEU A 23 -4.80 7.77 13.48
N ASN A 24 -4.87 9.05 13.13
CA ASN A 24 -5.98 9.62 12.38
C ASN A 24 -5.68 9.60 10.87
N PRO A 25 -6.49 8.91 10.03
CA PRO A 25 -6.24 8.84 8.59
C PRO A 25 -6.51 10.15 7.85
N SER A 26 -7.14 11.15 8.47
CA SER A 26 -7.38 12.47 7.88
C SER A 26 -6.26 13.45 8.20
N ASP A 27 -5.53 13.23 9.30
CA ASP A 27 -4.44 14.08 9.78
C ASP A 27 -3.20 13.98 8.86
N PRO A 28 -2.70 15.10 8.31
CA PRO A 28 -1.51 15.10 7.45
C PRO A 28 -0.25 14.56 8.14
N VAL A 29 -0.08 14.78 9.45
CA VAL A 29 1.09 14.30 10.20
C VAL A 29 1.07 12.77 10.29
N HIS A 30 -0.07 12.20 10.68
CA HIS A 30 -0.23 10.75 10.73
C HIS A 30 -0.12 10.09 9.35
N LYS A 31 -0.63 10.74 8.30
CA LYS A 31 -0.41 10.29 6.91
C LYS A 31 1.07 10.25 6.54
N ARG A 32 1.84 11.29 6.91
CA ARG A 32 3.28 11.38 6.68
C ARG A 32 4.03 10.26 7.40
N VAL A 33 3.76 10.08 8.70
CA VAL A 33 4.37 8.99 9.49
C VAL A 33 4.06 7.62 8.88
N TYR A 34 2.80 7.36 8.50
CA TYR A 34 2.42 6.12 7.82
C TYR A 34 3.13 5.94 6.46
N ALA A 35 3.35 7.01 5.72
CA ALA A 35 4.10 6.95 4.46
C ALA A 35 5.57 6.56 4.69
N LEU A 36 6.21 7.12 5.73
CA LEU A 36 7.57 6.74 6.13
C LEU A 36 7.63 5.27 6.57
N MET A 37 6.67 4.83 7.38
CA MET A 37 6.58 3.42 7.81
C MET A 37 6.49 2.46 6.61
N LYS A 38 5.71 2.83 5.59
CA LYS A 38 5.64 2.08 4.33
C LYS A 38 6.96 2.08 3.55
N MET A 39 7.69 3.20 3.55
CA MET A 39 8.97 3.30 2.84
C MET A 39 10.01 2.37 3.47
N GLU A 40 10.11 2.36 4.80
CA GLU A 40 11.00 1.46 5.54
C GLU A 40 10.65 0.00 5.27
N ALA A 41 9.36 -0.36 5.33
CA ALA A 41 8.89 -1.71 4.99
C ALA A 41 9.19 -2.08 3.51
N ALA A 42 9.11 -1.12 2.59
CA ALA A 42 9.46 -1.35 1.18
C ALA A 42 10.96 -1.57 0.95
N GLN A 43 11.82 -0.96 1.77
CA GLN A 43 13.25 -1.23 1.78
C GLN A 43 13.54 -2.63 2.34
N ALA A 44 12.88 -3.03 3.43
CA ALA A 44 13.00 -4.38 3.98
C ALA A 44 12.57 -5.46 2.99
N ARG A 45 11.46 -5.25 2.29
CA ARG A 45 11.07 -6.12 1.16
C ARG A 45 12.19 -6.21 0.13
N ARG A 46 12.81 -5.09 -0.26
CA ARG A 46 13.90 -5.11 -1.25
C ARG A 46 15.05 -5.99 -0.80
N ARG A 47 15.52 -5.82 0.44
CA ARG A 47 16.59 -6.66 1.02
C ARG A 47 16.20 -8.14 1.10
N LEU A 48 14.96 -8.43 1.49
CA LEU A 48 14.45 -9.80 1.49
C LEU A 48 14.50 -10.43 0.10
N LEU A 49 14.09 -9.70 -0.94
CA LEU A 49 14.17 -10.21 -2.31
C LEU A 49 15.62 -10.33 -2.80
N GLU A 50 16.50 -9.39 -2.47
CA GLU A 50 17.92 -9.44 -2.85
C GLU A 50 18.65 -10.61 -2.17
N SER A 51 18.29 -10.94 -0.93
CA SER A 51 18.83 -12.09 -0.20
C SER A 51 18.33 -13.44 -0.73
N GLN A 52 17.35 -13.44 -1.63
CA GLN A 52 16.70 -14.65 -2.13
C GLN A 52 17.00 -14.83 -3.60
N THR A 53 17.72 -15.91 -3.91
CA THR A 53 18.25 -16.17 -5.24
C THR A 53 17.22 -16.72 -6.22
N SER A 54 16.04 -17.16 -5.77
CA SER A 54 15.14 -17.97 -6.63
C SER A 54 13.64 -17.64 -6.55
N SER A 55 13.06 -17.39 -5.37
CA SER A 55 11.60 -17.13 -5.28
C SER A 55 11.19 -16.44 -3.98
N THR A 56 10.17 -15.58 -4.06
CA THR A 56 9.52 -14.96 -2.89
C THR A 56 8.69 -15.94 -2.06
N ALA A 57 8.33 -17.10 -2.62
CA ALA A 57 7.56 -18.14 -1.92
C ALA A 57 8.38 -18.90 -0.87
N GLN A 58 9.70 -18.81 -0.92
CA GLN A 58 10.63 -19.57 -0.06
C GLN A 58 11.31 -18.71 1.00
N ILE A 59 10.79 -17.51 1.28
CA ILE A 59 11.36 -16.65 2.33
C ILE A 59 11.09 -17.29 3.69
N HIS A 60 12.13 -17.82 4.31
CA HIS A 60 12.06 -18.47 5.62
C HIS A 60 11.66 -17.48 6.73
N GLU A 61 10.92 -17.95 7.74
CA GLU A 61 10.43 -17.13 8.87
C GLU A 61 11.58 -16.43 9.62
N SER A 62 12.75 -17.06 9.73
CA SER A 62 13.91 -16.40 10.37
C SER A 62 14.43 -15.20 9.58
N ALA A 63 14.26 -15.19 8.25
CA ALA A 63 14.60 -14.04 7.42
C ALA A 63 13.58 -12.91 7.60
N TRP A 64 12.29 -13.26 7.67
CA TRP A 64 11.23 -12.31 8.03
C TRP A 64 11.50 -11.65 9.38
N GLN A 65 11.75 -12.47 10.41
CA GLN A 65 11.99 -11.96 11.75
C GLN A 65 13.21 -11.04 11.82
N ARG A 66 14.31 -11.45 11.18
CA ARG A 66 15.53 -10.64 11.14
C ARG A 66 15.26 -9.28 10.49
N GLU A 67 14.50 -9.24 9.40
CA GLU A 67 14.20 -7.98 8.72
C GLU A 67 13.20 -7.11 9.46
N VAL A 68 12.23 -7.71 10.16
CA VAL A 68 11.35 -6.96 11.08
C VAL A 68 12.16 -6.24 12.15
N MET A 69 13.10 -6.94 12.77
CA MET A 69 13.97 -6.38 13.80
C MET A 69 14.95 -5.34 13.23
N ARG A 70 15.52 -5.61 12.06
CA ARG A 70 16.40 -4.66 11.35
C ARG A 70 15.69 -3.35 11.04
N VAL A 71 14.44 -3.40 10.59
CA VAL A 71 13.63 -2.18 10.38
C VAL A 71 13.45 -1.42 11.70
N TYR A 72 13.18 -2.10 12.81
CA TYR A 72 13.03 -1.43 14.10
C TYR A 72 14.32 -0.74 14.57
N GLU A 73 15.46 -1.38 14.35
CA GLU A 73 16.79 -0.85 14.69
C GLU A 73 17.12 0.39 13.84
N ASP A 74 16.94 0.29 12.51
CA ASP A 74 17.28 1.33 11.53
C ASP A 74 16.20 2.43 11.40
N ALA A 75 15.02 2.24 12.00
CA ALA A 75 13.88 3.15 11.88
C ALA A 75 14.23 4.59 12.28
N CYS A 76 13.69 5.55 11.53
CA CYS A 76 13.82 6.95 11.92
C CYS A 76 13.06 7.24 13.22
N ILE A 77 13.40 8.35 13.89
CA ILE A 77 12.83 8.66 15.22
C ILE A 77 11.30 8.73 15.18
N GLU A 78 10.72 9.27 14.11
CA GLU A 78 9.26 9.41 13.94
C GLU A 78 8.55 8.06 13.87
N THR A 79 9.04 7.13 13.06
CA THR A 79 8.44 5.79 12.89
C THR A 79 8.74 4.89 14.08
N LYS A 80 9.94 5.02 14.66
CA LYS A 80 10.36 4.27 15.85
C LYS A 80 9.49 4.57 17.05
N ALA A 81 8.98 5.80 17.19
CA ALA A 81 7.99 6.14 18.22
C ALA A 81 6.72 5.29 18.10
N VAL A 82 6.26 5.01 16.88
CA VAL A 82 5.09 4.14 16.63
C VAL A 82 5.44 2.66 16.82
N TYR A 83 6.59 2.22 16.32
CA TYR A 83 6.98 0.80 16.40
C TYR A 83 7.19 0.31 17.83
N LYS A 84 7.59 1.18 18.76
CA LYS A 84 7.70 0.85 20.18
C LYS A 84 6.42 0.21 20.74
N PHE A 85 5.24 0.60 20.24
CA PHE A 85 3.96 0.05 20.70
C PHE A 85 3.75 -1.43 20.35
N GLY A 86 4.36 -1.89 19.25
CA GLY A 86 4.22 -3.26 18.77
C GLY A 86 5.42 -4.15 19.04
N HIS A 87 6.44 -3.63 19.75
CA HIS A 87 7.68 -4.33 19.97
C HIS A 87 7.53 -5.36 21.09
N ASP A 88 7.62 -6.65 20.73
CA ASP A 88 7.59 -7.75 21.68
C ASP A 88 9.02 -8.19 22.00
N THR A 89 9.42 -7.96 23.24
CA THR A 89 10.71 -8.37 23.81
C THR A 89 10.57 -9.44 24.88
N GLU A 90 9.37 -9.93 25.12
CA GLU A 90 9.14 -11.06 26.05
C GLU A 90 9.78 -12.33 25.50
N ASN A 91 9.61 -12.57 24.20
CA ASN A 91 10.25 -13.70 23.53
C ASN A 91 11.71 -13.38 23.15
N ARG A 92 12.63 -13.54 24.11
CA ARG A 92 14.08 -13.29 23.89
C ARG A 92 14.69 -14.11 22.74
N ILE A 93 14.10 -15.27 22.43
CA ILE A 93 14.58 -16.16 21.36
C ILE A 93 14.08 -15.68 19.99
N ARG A 94 12.90 -15.05 19.94
CA ARG A 94 12.28 -14.54 18.71
C ARG A 94 11.62 -13.18 18.96
N PRO A 95 12.40 -12.10 19.15
CA PRO A 95 11.84 -10.76 19.32
C PRO A 95 11.15 -10.32 18.02
N ASP A 96 9.96 -9.75 18.13
CA ASP A 96 9.14 -9.38 16.97
C ASP A 96 8.64 -7.94 17.09
N ASN A 97 8.12 -7.42 15.98
CA ASN A 97 7.37 -6.19 15.96
C ASN A 97 6.17 -6.34 15.03
N TRP A 98 4.98 -6.56 15.62
CA TRP A 98 3.80 -6.89 14.84
C TRP A 98 3.38 -5.74 13.89
N ILE A 99 3.69 -4.48 14.24
CA ILE A 99 3.38 -3.31 13.40
C ILE A 99 4.19 -3.35 12.11
N ILE A 100 5.50 -3.56 12.25
CA ILE A 100 6.42 -3.68 11.11
C ILE A 100 6.07 -4.93 10.29
N ARG A 101 5.81 -6.06 10.96
CA ARG A 101 5.41 -7.31 10.30
C ARG A 101 4.13 -7.15 9.48
N TRP A 102 3.13 -6.47 10.03
CA TRP A 102 1.88 -6.16 9.34
C TRP A 102 2.15 -5.30 8.08
N LEU A 103 2.92 -4.22 8.22
CA LEU A 103 3.30 -3.36 7.09
C LEU A 103 4.06 -4.13 6.00
N LEU A 104 5.05 -4.92 6.40
CA LEU A 104 5.90 -5.68 5.50
C LEU A 104 5.07 -6.68 4.69
N TRP A 105 4.18 -7.42 5.35
CA TRP A 105 3.23 -8.32 4.68
C TRP A 105 2.37 -7.59 3.64
N HIS A 106 1.80 -6.43 4.00
CA HIS A 106 1.01 -5.64 3.06
C HIS A 106 1.84 -5.10 1.89
N VAL A 107 3.09 -4.72 2.10
CA VAL A 107 3.99 -4.27 1.03
C VAL A 107 4.33 -5.41 0.06
N PHE A 108 4.49 -6.65 0.55
CA PHE A 108 4.59 -7.82 -0.32
C PHE A 108 3.32 -8.00 -1.15
N ARG A 109 2.16 -8.06 -0.50
CA ARG A 109 0.88 -8.31 -1.17
C ARG A 109 0.57 -7.29 -2.26
N TYR A 110 0.65 -5.99 -1.96
CA TYR A 110 0.20 -4.94 -2.88
C TYR A 110 1.16 -4.67 -4.04
N ARG A 111 2.44 -5.06 -3.93
CA ARG A 111 3.40 -4.90 -5.03
C ARG A 111 3.34 -6.08 -6.00
N ASP A 112 3.04 -7.27 -5.49
CA ASP A 112 2.89 -8.46 -6.31
C ASP A 112 1.66 -8.38 -7.23
N TYR A 113 0.56 -7.72 -6.83
CA TYR A 113 -0.61 -7.53 -7.70
C TYR A 113 -0.37 -6.58 -8.89
N ARG A 114 0.48 -5.56 -8.75
CA ARG A 114 0.76 -4.59 -9.83
C ARG A 114 1.69 -5.14 -10.92
N ASN A 115 2.56 -6.11 -10.58
CA ASN A 115 3.53 -6.65 -11.51
C ASN A 115 2.98 -7.80 -12.39
N LYS A 116 1.76 -8.31 -12.10
CA LYS A 116 1.07 -9.27 -12.96
C LYS A 116 0.44 -8.64 -14.22
N GLY A 117 0.31 -7.30 -14.27
CA GLY A 117 -0.32 -6.58 -15.39
C GLY A 117 0.63 -6.08 -16.48
N ARG A 118 1.93 -6.41 -16.43
CA ARG A 118 2.86 -6.14 -17.52
C ARG A 118 3.10 -7.43 -18.30
N PRO A 119 2.38 -7.71 -19.40
CA PRO A 119 2.85 -8.71 -20.35
C PRO A 119 4.21 -8.22 -20.87
N GLY A 120 5.23 -9.04 -20.68
CA GLY A 120 6.55 -8.78 -21.23
C GLY A 120 6.44 -8.71 -22.76
N ASN A 121 6.86 -7.58 -23.30
CA ASN A 121 7.37 -7.37 -24.66
C ASN A 121 7.27 -8.59 -25.59
N ALA A 122 6.12 -8.78 -26.24
CA ALA A 122 6.00 -9.55 -27.48
C ALA A 122 6.06 -8.56 -28.64
N PRO A 123 6.91 -8.77 -29.66
CA PRO A 123 6.96 -7.87 -30.80
C PRO A 123 5.79 -8.15 -31.76
N ASP A 124 5.00 -7.09 -31.94
CA ASP A 124 4.25 -6.69 -33.14
C ASP A 124 3.10 -7.57 -33.68
N GLY A 125 1.97 -6.91 -33.97
CA GLY A 125 0.92 -7.44 -34.84
C GLY A 125 -0.55 -7.37 -34.34
N SER A 126 -1.17 -6.21 -34.53
CA SER A 126 -2.59 -6.03 -34.95
C SER A 126 -3.77 -6.37 -34.02
N SER A 127 -4.54 -5.31 -33.72
CA SER A 127 -6.01 -5.19 -33.73
C SER A 127 -6.88 -6.04 -32.79
N GLY A 128 -7.68 -5.36 -31.96
CA GLY A 128 -8.89 -5.96 -31.38
C GLY A 128 -9.46 -5.17 -30.22
N GLU A 129 -10.48 -4.36 -30.50
CA GLU A 129 -11.39 -3.74 -29.53
C GLU A 129 -11.99 -4.81 -28.59
N GLY A 130 -12.13 -4.45 -27.31
CA GLY A 130 -12.67 -5.34 -26.27
C GLY A 130 -13.12 -4.53 -25.07
N ASP A 131 -14.19 -3.77 -25.28
CA ASP A 131 -15.06 -3.24 -24.25
C ASP A 131 -15.76 -4.40 -23.53
N ALA A 132 -15.57 -4.54 -22.21
CA ALA A 132 -16.44 -5.32 -21.33
C ALA A 132 -16.12 -4.97 -19.87
N ASP A 133 -16.75 -3.90 -19.43
CA ASP A 133 -17.22 -3.69 -18.06
C ASP A 133 -17.80 -4.97 -17.42
N SER A 134 -17.49 -5.20 -16.14
CA SER A 134 -18.36 -5.89 -15.17
C SER A 134 -17.70 -5.89 -13.79
N THR A 135 -18.05 -4.89 -13.01
CA THR A 135 -17.99 -4.92 -11.54
C THR A 135 -19.30 -5.54 -11.02
N PRO A 136 -19.29 -6.44 -10.02
CA PRO A 136 -20.47 -6.66 -9.19
C PRO A 136 -20.34 -5.84 -7.90
N SER A 137 -21.13 -4.77 -7.79
CA SER A 137 -21.39 -4.05 -6.54
C SER A 137 -22.80 -4.40 -6.05
N ASP A 138 -22.86 -4.78 -4.79
CA ASP A 138 -24.07 -5.14 -4.05
C ASP A 138 -24.95 -3.89 -3.81
N SER A 139 -26.22 -3.98 -4.26
CA SER A 139 -27.54 -3.44 -3.80
C SER A 139 -27.66 -2.18 -2.90
N PRO A 140 -28.85 -1.51 -2.77
CA PRO A 140 -30.16 -1.68 -3.43
C PRO A 140 -30.80 -0.38 -4.00
N THR A 141 -31.90 -0.54 -4.75
CA THR A 141 -32.81 0.47 -5.33
C THR A 141 -33.68 1.21 -4.28
N PRO A 142 -34.22 2.42 -4.60
CA PRO A 142 -35.62 2.49 -5.06
C PRO A 142 -35.97 3.59 -6.11
N HIS A 143 -36.76 3.15 -7.10
CA HIS A 143 -37.94 3.74 -7.79
C HIS A 143 -38.14 5.26 -8.06
N GLY A 144 -38.48 5.54 -9.34
CA GLY A 144 -39.38 6.62 -9.82
C GLY A 144 -38.72 7.57 -10.85
N ASP A 145 -38.84 7.33 -12.17
CA ASP A 145 -39.86 7.89 -13.10
C ASP A 145 -39.78 9.45 -13.23
N THR A 146 -39.70 10.15 -14.38
CA THR A 146 -39.96 9.88 -15.81
C THR A 146 -39.36 11.04 -16.66
N SER A 147 -38.82 10.71 -17.85
CA SER A 147 -38.88 11.42 -19.15
C SER A 147 -38.21 12.80 -19.47
N SER A 148 -37.63 12.80 -20.68
CA SER A 148 -37.50 13.90 -21.68
C SER A 148 -36.46 15.00 -21.41
N SER A 149 -35.73 15.58 -22.37
CA SER A 149 -35.54 15.39 -23.82
C SER A 149 -34.48 16.42 -24.26
N ASP A 150 -33.74 16.07 -25.31
CA ASP A 150 -33.25 16.96 -26.37
C ASP A 150 -32.00 17.86 -26.22
N SER A 151 -31.28 17.86 -27.35
CA SER A 151 -30.52 18.93 -28.00
C SER A 151 -29.08 19.31 -27.57
N LYS A 152 -28.14 18.76 -28.37
CA LYS A 152 -27.30 19.47 -29.35
C LYS A 152 -26.09 20.33 -28.90
N THR A 153 -24.97 20.01 -29.56
CA THR A 153 -23.88 20.87 -30.06
C THR A 153 -22.71 21.20 -29.13
N GLY A 154 -21.50 20.95 -29.63
CA GLY A 154 -20.27 21.58 -29.13
C GLY A 154 -19.02 20.72 -29.25
N LYS A 155 -18.43 20.68 -30.45
CA LYS A 155 -17.01 20.31 -30.64
C LYS A 155 -16.16 21.27 -29.81
N GLU A 156 -15.21 20.77 -29.04
CA GLU A 156 -13.90 21.40 -28.87
C GLU A 156 -12.89 20.41 -28.28
N SER A 157 -11.89 20.08 -29.09
CA SER A 157 -10.66 19.41 -28.66
C SER A 157 -9.91 20.33 -27.69
N ALA A 158 -9.75 19.91 -26.44
CA ALA A 158 -8.72 20.46 -25.56
C ALA A 158 -8.12 19.30 -24.76
N GLY A 159 -6.95 18.84 -25.22
CA GLY A 159 -6.07 17.99 -24.43
C GLY A 159 -5.66 18.74 -23.17
N GLY A 160 -6.37 18.50 -22.07
CA GLY A 160 -6.03 19.05 -20.77
C GLY A 160 -4.73 18.43 -20.28
N SER A 161 -3.61 19.12 -20.48
CA SER A 161 -2.37 18.81 -19.77
C SER A 161 -2.65 18.81 -18.28
N LYS A 162 -2.64 17.61 -17.69
CA LYS A 162 -2.83 17.43 -16.24
C LYS A 162 -1.63 18.06 -15.54
N ARG A 163 -1.82 19.28 -15.03
CA ARG A 163 -0.80 19.93 -14.22
C ARG A 163 -0.53 19.07 -12.99
N TYR A 164 0.73 18.72 -12.77
CA TYR A 164 1.14 17.97 -11.58
C TYR A 164 2.10 18.78 -10.73
N TRP A 165 2.00 18.59 -9.42
CA TRP A 165 2.83 19.25 -8.43
C TRP A 165 4.20 18.55 -8.35
N ASP A 166 5.28 19.30 -8.60
CA ASP A 166 6.66 18.82 -8.48
C ASP A 166 7.27 19.29 -7.14
N PRO A 167 7.47 18.38 -6.16
CA PRO A 167 7.96 18.74 -4.83
C PRO A 167 9.47 19.00 -4.76
N ILE A 168 10.24 18.72 -5.83
CA ILE A 168 11.67 19.07 -5.88
C ILE A 168 11.83 20.54 -6.31
N ARG A 169 10.87 21.04 -7.09
CA ARG A 169 10.89 22.39 -7.65
C ARG A 169 9.86 23.33 -7.03
N GLU A 170 9.05 22.84 -6.10
CA GLU A 170 7.97 23.56 -5.40
C GLU A 170 7.02 24.34 -6.33
N GLN A 171 6.73 23.81 -7.53
CA GLN A 171 5.84 24.50 -8.48
C GLN A 171 4.99 23.53 -9.32
N TRP A 172 3.90 24.08 -9.88
CA TRP A 172 2.96 23.36 -10.75
C TRP A 172 3.46 23.33 -12.19
N GLN A 173 3.81 22.14 -12.67
CA GLN A 173 4.18 21.92 -14.07
C GLN A 173 2.95 21.56 -14.89
N GLY A 174 2.84 22.09 -16.11
CA GLY A 174 1.76 21.85 -17.06
C GLY A 174 2.29 21.53 -18.45
#